data_AF-A0A673Y9S4-F1
#
_entry.id   AF-A0A673Y9S4-F1
#
_cell.length_a   1.000
_cell.length_b   1.000
_cell.length_c   1.000
_cell.angle_alpha   90.00
_cell.angle_beta   90.00
_cell.angle_gamma   90.00
#
_symmetry.space_group_name_H-M   'P 1'
#
loop_
_entity.id
_entity.type
_entity.pdbx_description
1 polymer ?
#
loop_
_entity_poly.entity_id
_entity_poly.type
_entity_poly.pdbx_seq_one_letter_code
_entity_poly.pdbx_strand_id
1 'polypeptide(L)'
;MHSSNSIIKFADDTTVVGLITNNDEAAYWEEVRALGVWCQVNNLSLNVNKTKEMIVDFRKQQREHVPIHIDGTVVEKVESFKFLSVHITDELKWSTHTDSVVKKEQQRTFNLRRLKKPQEAEGTTRNSFEGMKVVQLEYEAYIPMAESELRKIYTDIRARWPTVRHICVHHRLGVVPVTEASVIIGISSPHRRDSLEAVQYCIDTLKGTVPIWKKEVYEADESRWKENKECQWT
;
A
#
# COMPACT_ATOMS: atom_id res chain seq x y z
N MET A 1 -1.42 -41.25 -5.04
CA MET A 1 -1.99 -40.20 -5.92
C MET A 1 -2.71 -40.92 -7.06
N HIS A 2 -3.96 -40.57 -7.34
CA HIS A 2 -4.70 -41.14 -8.48
C HIS A 2 -3.99 -40.76 -9.79
N SER A 3 -3.88 -41.70 -10.73
CA SER A 3 -3.28 -41.51 -12.07
C SER A 3 -4.04 -40.49 -12.95
N SER A 4 -5.20 -40.02 -12.51
CA SER A 4 -6.00 -38.97 -13.15
C SER A 4 -5.61 -37.55 -12.73
N ASN A 5 -4.72 -37.38 -11.74
CA ASN A 5 -4.44 -36.06 -11.16
C ASN A 5 -3.03 -35.59 -11.54
N SER A 6 -2.94 -34.66 -12.49
CA SER A 6 -1.70 -33.95 -12.83
C SER A 6 -1.57 -32.67 -12.00
N ILE A 7 -0.55 -32.58 -11.15
CA ILE A 7 -0.18 -31.33 -10.47
C ILE A 7 0.89 -30.64 -11.32
N ILE A 8 0.53 -29.53 -11.97
CA ILE A 8 1.45 -28.71 -12.76
C ILE A 8 2.00 -27.61 -11.85
N LYS A 9 3.32 -27.57 -11.69
CA LYS A 9 4.02 -26.48 -10.99
C LYS A 9 4.64 -25.57 -12.04
N PHE A 10 4.49 -24.26 -11.87
CA PHE A 10 5.13 -23.27 -12.73
C PHE A 10 6.40 -22.75 -12.06
N ALA A 11 7.44 -22.47 -12.84
CA ALA A 11 8.54 -21.65 -12.36
C ALA A 11 8.03 -20.24 -12.04
N ASP A 12 8.50 -19.66 -10.93
CA ASP A 12 8.15 -18.30 -10.50
C ASP A 12 9.02 -17.25 -11.24
N ASP A 13 9.02 -16.00 -10.78
CA ASP A 13 9.80 -14.84 -11.27
C ASP A 13 11.28 -15.19 -11.60
N THR A 14 11.52 -15.70 -12.82
CA THR A 14 12.83 -16.09 -13.33
C THR A 14 13.22 -15.13 -14.45
N THR A 15 14.45 -14.61 -14.40
CA THR A 15 14.97 -13.68 -15.42
C THR A 15 16.28 -14.20 -15.98
N VAL A 16 16.34 -14.36 -17.30
CA VAL A 16 17.57 -14.68 -18.03
C VAL A 16 18.03 -13.40 -18.72
N VAL A 17 19.28 -13.02 -18.46
CA VAL A 17 19.91 -11.84 -19.08
C VAL A 17 21.12 -12.32 -19.87
N GLY A 18 21.11 -12.06 -21.17
CA GLY A 18 22.21 -12.39 -22.07
C GLY A 18 22.81 -11.13 -22.70
N LEU A 19 24.13 -11.12 -22.90
CA LEU A 19 24.82 -10.09 -23.67
C LEU A 19 24.91 -10.53 -25.13
N ILE A 20 24.41 -9.72 -26.04
CA ILE A 20 24.57 -9.92 -27.49
C ILE A 20 25.87 -9.24 -27.91
N THR A 21 26.85 -10.00 -28.41
CA THR A 21 28.13 -9.47 -28.89
C THR A 21 28.31 -9.79 -30.36
N ASN A 22 28.76 -8.83 -31.17
CA ASN A 22 28.96 -9.02 -32.62
C ASN A 22 27.73 -9.55 -33.40
N ASN A 23 26.52 -9.30 -32.92
CA ASN A 23 25.26 -9.90 -33.42
C ASN A 23 25.12 -11.41 -33.18
N ASP A 24 25.91 -11.97 -32.27
CA ASP A 24 25.75 -13.35 -31.84
C ASP A 24 24.87 -13.41 -30.59
N GLU A 25 23.75 -14.11 -30.72
CA GLU A 25 22.74 -14.34 -29.69
C GLU A 25 22.74 -15.80 -29.21
N ALA A 26 23.62 -16.65 -29.75
CA ALA A 26 23.60 -18.09 -29.52
C ALA A 26 23.74 -18.44 -28.04
N ALA A 27 24.61 -17.74 -27.31
CA ALA A 27 24.81 -17.93 -25.88
C ALA A 27 23.51 -17.67 -25.09
N TYR A 28 22.79 -16.61 -25.43
CA TYR A 28 21.51 -16.29 -24.79
C TYR A 28 20.45 -17.35 -25.10
N TRP A 29 20.36 -17.82 -26.35
CA TRP A 29 19.42 -18.87 -26.73
C TRP A 29 19.73 -20.21 -26.06
N GLU A 30 21.01 -20.54 -25.90
CA GLU A 30 21.44 -21.74 -25.20
C GLU A 30 21.05 -21.70 -23.72
N GLU A 31 21.19 -20.56 -23.05
CA GLU A 31 20.74 -20.36 -21.67
C GLU A 31 19.21 -20.50 -21.52
N VAL A 32 18.43 -19.89 -22.42
CA VAL A 32 16.96 -20.04 -22.40
C VAL A 32 16.55 -21.49 -22.65
N ARG A 33 17.22 -22.18 -23.57
CA ARG A 33 16.98 -23.61 -23.84
C ARG A 33 17.35 -24.47 -22.62
N ALA A 34 18.50 -24.22 -22.02
CA ALA A 34 18.97 -24.94 -20.84
C ALA A 34 18.00 -24.76 -19.67
N LEU A 35 17.47 -23.55 -19.47
CA LEU A 35 16.42 -23.29 -18.49
C LEU A 35 15.14 -24.07 -18.79
N GLY A 36 14.70 -24.11 -20.04
CA GLY A 36 13.53 -24.89 -20.46
C GLY A 36 13.70 -26.39 -20.16
N VAL A 37 14.85 -26.96 -20.50
CA VAL A 37 15.19 -28.36 -20.20
C VAL A 37 15.24 -28.59 -18.68
N TRP A 38 15.87 -27.69 -17.93
CA TRP A 38 15.94 -27.79 -16.47
C TRP A 38 14.54 -27.77 -15.83
N CYS A 39 13.64 -26.89 -16.30
CA CYS A 39 12.26 -26.87 -15.84
C CYS A 39 11.56 -28.21 -16.09
N GLN A 40 11.67 -28.77 -17.30
CA GLN A 40 11.06 -30.06 -17.64
C GLN A 40 11.58 -31.20 -16.75
N VAL A 41 12.90 -31.27 -16.52
CA VAL A 41 13.54 -32.26 -15.65
C VAL A 41 13.09 -32.13 -14.20
N ASN A 42 12.75 -30.93 -13.74
CA ASN A 42 12.31 -30.65 -12.37
C ASN A 42 10.78 -30.59 -12.22
N ASN A 43 10.02 -31.12 -13.18
CA ASN A 43 8.55 -31.11 -13.18
C ASN A 43 7.94 -29.70 -13.06
N LEU A 44 8.63 -28.70 -13.63
CA LEU A 44 8.17 -27.33 -13.78
C LEU A 44 7.78 -27.06 -15.23
N SER A 45 6.79 -26.19 -15.43
CA SER A 45 6.42 -25.65 -16.74
C SER A 45 6.76 -24.17 -16.80
N LEU A 46 7.32 -23.71 -17.91
CA LEU A 46 7.37 -22.29 -18.23
C LEU A 46 6.01 -21.86 -18.78
N ASN A 47 5.55 -20.68 -18.37
CA ASN A 47 4.30 -20.10 -18.87
C ASN A 47 4.62 -19.08 -19.96
N VAL A 48 4.69 -19.53 -21.22
CA VAL A 48 5.11 -18.69 -22.35
C VAL A 48 4.25 -17.44 -22.50
N ASN A 49 2.95 -17.51 -22.20
CA ASN A 49 2.03 -16.35 -22.25
C ASN A 49 2.40 -15.26 -21.23
N LYS A 50 3.04 -15.63 -20.12
CA LYS A 50 3.51 -14.71 -19.08
C LYS A 50 4.99 -14.36 -19.24
N THR A 51 5.76 -15.11 -20.01
CA THR A 51 7.14 -14.80 -20.36
C THR A 51 7.18 -13.66 -21.36
N LYS A 52 8.03 -12.67 -21.11
CA LYS A 52 8.27 -11.53 -21.99
C LYS A 52 9.75 -11.46 -22.33
N GLU A 53 10.05 -11.14 -23.57
CA GLU A 53 11.40 -10.85 -24.04
C GLU A 53 11.54 -9.33 -24.22
N MET A 54 12.60 -8.73 -23.70
CA MET A 54 12.92 -7.32 -23.94
C MET A 54 14.37 -7.24 -24.43
N ILE A 55 14.57 -6.54 -25.55
CA ILE A 55 15.88 -6.38 -26.17
C ILE A 55 16.26 -4.90 -26.08
N VAL A 56 17.38 -4.63 -25.44
CA VAL A 56 17.93 -3.28 -25.29
C VAL A 56 19.04 -3.11 -26.33
N ASP A 57 18.77 -2.38 -27.41
CA ASP A 57 19.72 -2.13 -28.50
C ASP A 57 19.87 -0.63 -28.83
N PHE A 58 21.02 -0.07 -28.46
CA PHE A 58 21.34 1.35 -28.67
C PHE A 58 22.06 1.65 -29.99
N ARG A 59 22.20 0.66 -30.89
CA ARG A 59 22.86 0.88 -32.18
C ARG A 59 22.00 1.77 -33.07
N LYS A 60 22.65 2.68 -33.83
CA LYS A 60 21.96 3.59 -34.77
C LYS A 60 21.20 2.86 -35.88
N GLN A 61 21.67 1.68 -36.28
CA GLN A 61 21.02 0.82 -37.24
C GLN A 61 20.59 -0.46 -36.51
N GLN A 62 19.38 -0.43 -35.96
CA GLN A 62 18.78 -1.59 -35.33
C GLN A 62 18.44 -2.63 -36.42
N ARG A 63 18.61 -3.91 -36.08
CA ARG A 63 18.18 -5.03 -36.91
C ARG A 63 17.00 -5.72 -36.25
N GLU A 64 16.19 -6.39 -37.06
CA GLU A 64 15.20 -7.30 -36.53
C GLU A 64 15.90 -8.48 -35.85
N HIS A 65 15.48 -8.75 -34.63
CA HIS A 65 15.92 -9.90 -33.84
C HIS A 65 14.97 -11.06 -34.09
N VAL A 66 15.52 -12.28 -34.19
CA VAL A 66 14.71 -13.48 -34.42
C VAL A 66 13.95 -13.81 -33.14
N PRO A 67 12.62 -14.01 -33.17
CA PRO A 67 11.85 -14.29 -31.97
C PRO A 67 12.28 -15.59 -31.28
N ILE A 68 12.37 -15.55 -29.95
CA ILE A 68 12.63 -16.76 -29.15
C ILE A 68 11.41 -17.68 -29.16
N HIS A 69 11.67 -18.98 -29.19
CA HIS A 69 10.65 -20.01 -29.04
C HIS A 69 10.89 -20.81 -27.76
N ILE A 70 9.86 -20.93 -26.93
CA ILE A 70 9.83 -21.82 -25.76
C ILE A 70 8.73 -22.86 -26.01
N ASP A 71 9.10 -24.15 -25.99
CA ASP A 71 8.20 -25.27 -26.29
C ASP A 71 7.43 -25.10 -27.62
N GLY A 72 8.10 -24.54 -28.64
CA GLY A 72 7.51 -24.28 -29.97
C GLY A 72 6.60 -23.06 -30.05
N THR A 73 6.38 -22.34 -28.94
CA THR A 73 5.58 -21.11 -28.88
C THR A 73 6.49 -19.89 -28.88
N VAL A 74 6.17 -18.89 -29.70
CA VAL A 74 6.90 -17.62 -29.77
C VAL A 74 6.70 -16.82 -28.48
N VAL A 75 7.80 -16.31 -27.91
CA VAL A 75 7.76 -15.40 -26.75
C VAL A 75 7.40 -13.99 -27.22
N GLU A 76 6.52 -13.32 -26.48
CA GLU A 76 6.15 -11.93 -26.78
C GLU A 76 7.33 -10.99 -26.50
N LYS A 77 7.77 -10.27 -27.53
CA LYS A 77 8.70 -9.16 -27.40
C LYS A 77 7.98 -7.91 -26.90
N VAL A 78 8.54 -7.24 -25.91
CA VAL A 78 7.98 -6.02 -25.30
C VAL A 78 8.98 -4.88 -25.28
N GLU A 79 8.47 -3.67 -25.44
CA GLU A 79 9.24 -2.41 -25.33
C GLU A 79 9.34 -1.94 -23.88
N SER A 80 8.46 -2.42 -23.00
CA SER A 80 8.52 -2.14 -21.57
C SER A 80 7.94 -3.27 -20.76
N PHE A 81 8.56 -3.54 -19.61
CA PHE A 81 8.02 -4.47 -18.64
C PHE A 81 8.29 -4.01 -17.20
N LYS A 82 7.49 -4.53 -16.28
CA LYS A 82 7.62 -4.23 -14.86
C LYS A 82 8.46 -5.32 -14.17
N PHE A 83 9.69 -4.99 -13.83
CA PHE A 83 10.60 -5.85 -13.05
C PHE A 83 10.70 -5.36 -11.62
N LEU A 84 10.35 -6.21 -10.63
CA LEU A 84 10.45 -5.88 -9.20
C LEU A 84 9.87 -4.48 -8.85
N SER A 85 8.73 -4.13 -9.47
CA SER A 85 8.06 -2.83 -9.32
C SER A 85 8.69 -1.61 -10.01
N VAL A 86 9.77 -1.81 -10.76
CA VAL A 86 10.35 -0.80 -11.65
C VAL A 86 9.86 -1.06 -13.08
N HIS A 87 9.44 -0.03 -13.79
CA HIS A 87 9.14 -0.16 -15.22
C HIS A 87 10.43 0.08 -15.99
N ILE A 88 10.91 -0.93 -16.67
CA ILE A 88 12.09 -0.86 -17.52
C ILE A 88 11.59 -0.74 -18.95
N THR A 89 12.25 0.11 -19.75
CA THR A 89 12.01 0.25 -21.18
C THR A 89 13.21 -0.30 -21.95
N ASP A 90 13.00 -0.75 -23.17
CA ASP A 90 14.05 -1.17 -24.10
C ASP A 90 15.02 -0.03 -24.46
N GLU A 91 14.58 1.22 -24.36
CA GLU A 91 15.40 2.42 -24.49
C GLU A 91 16.07 2.86 -23.16
N LEU A 92 15.84 2.14 -22.05
CA LEU A 92 16.26 2.50 -20.68
C LEU A 92 15.89 3.94 -20.27
N LYS A 93 14.82 4.50 -20.84
CA LYS A 93 14.24 5.77 -20.41
C LYS A 93 13.43 5.56 -19.13
N TRP A 94 13.56 6.52 -18.22
CA TRP A 94 12.87 6.51 -16.92
C TRP A 94 11.46 7.10 -16.95
N SER A 95 11.04 7.72 -18.06
CA SER A 95 9.74 8.43 -18.17
C SER A 95 8.57 7.51 -17.79
N THR A 96 8.49 6.31 -18.35
CA THR A 96 7.41 5.34 -18.05
C THR A 96 7.36 4.97 -16.57
N HIS A 97 8.52 4.79 -15.93
CA HIS A 97 8.57 4.52 -14.50
C HIS A 97 8.17 5.74 -13.68
N THR A 98 8.74 6.90 -13.99
CA THR A 98 8.43 8.17 -13.35
C THR A 98 6.94 8.49 -13.45
N ASP A 99 6.33 8.36 -14.62
CA ASP A 99 4.90 8.57 -14.84
C ASP A 99 4.07 7.55 -14.06
N SER A 100 4.49 6.28 -14.00
CA SER A 100 3.82 5.28 -13.18
C SER A 100 3.89 5.60 -11.68
N VAL A 101 5.04 6.07 -11.19
CA VAL A 101 5.23 6.48 -9.80
C VAL A 101 4.43 7.74 -9.52
N VAL A 102 4.52 8.76 -10.36
CA VAL A 102 3.76 10.00 -10.28
C VAL A 102 2.26 9.73 -10.33
N LYS A 103 1.78 8.84 -11.21
CA LYS A 103 0.38 8.44 -11.26
C LYS A 103 -0.05 7.70 -10.00
N LYS A 104 0.79 6.81 -9.44
CA LYS A 104 0.53 6.18 -8.14
C LYS A 104 0.50 7.20 -7.02
N GLU A 105 1.43 8.14 -7.00
CA GLU A 105 1.50 9.23 -6.04
C GLU A 105 0.31 10.17 -6.20
N GLN A 106 -0.11 10.51 -7.41
CA GLN A 106 -1.32 11.29 -7.69
C GLN A 106 -2.56 10.52 -7.32
N GLN A 107 -2.64 9.20 -7.56
CA GLN A 107 -3.77 8.38 -7.13
C GLN A 107 -3.81 8.24 -5.61
N ARG A 108 -2.66 8.09 -4.95
CA ARG A 108 -2.54 8.08 -3.48
C ARG A 108 -2.85 9.45 -2.90
N THR A 109 -2.41 10.52 -3.53
CA THR A 109 -2.68 11.91 -3.16
C THR A 109 -4.15 12.26 -3.42
N PHE A 110 -4.73 11.77 -4.51
CA PHE A 110 -6.15 11.90 -4.84
C PHE A 110 -6.99 11.06 -3.90
N ASN A 111 -6.56 9.85 -3.57
CA ASN A 111 -7.15 9.03 -2.52
C ASN A 111 -6.97 9.73 -1.18
N LEU A 112 -5.85 10.39 -0.85
CA LEU A 112 -5.64 11.20 0.37
C LEU A 112 -6.55 12.44 0.38
N ARG A 113 -6.74 13.08 -0.77
CA ARG A 113 -7.69 14.20 -0.98
C ARG A 113 -9.14 13.72 -0.93
N ARG A 114 -9.43 12.49 -1.34
CA ARG A 114 -10.70 11.79 -1.15
C ARG A 114 -10.83 11.21 0.25
N LEU A 115 -9.73 10.96 0.95
CA LEU A 115 -9.60 10.66 2.37
C LEU A 115 -9.66 11.95 3.21
N LYS A 116 -9.92 13.12 2.59
CA LYS A 116 -10.83 14.10 3.22
C LYS A 116 -12.24 13.51 3.44
N LYS A 117 -12.51 12.28 3.00
CA LYS A 117 -13.47 11.27 3.50
C LYS A 117 -12.69 10.02 3.97
N PRO A 118 -12.18 9.99 5.20
CA PRO A 118 -11.18 9.02 5.64
C PRO A 118 -11.69 7.57 5.77
N GLN A 119 -10.84 6.59 5.48
CA GLN A 119 -10.91 5.24 6.03
C GLN A 119 -9.87 5.20 7.16
N GLU A 120 -10.33 5.70 8.30
CA GLU A 120 -9.66 5.77 9.60
C GLU A 120 -9.80 4.42 10.34
N ALA A 121 -9.13 4.28 11.48
CA ALA A 121 -9.85 3.75 12.63
C ALA A 121 -10.95 4.78 12.97
N GLU A 122 -12.00 4.78 12.15
CA GLU A 122 -12.96 5.87 12.10
C GLU A 122 -13.76 5.77 13.39
N GLY A 123 -13.57 6.76 14.25
CA GLY A 123 -14.57 7.10 15.27
C GLY A 123 -15.81 7.64 14.59
N THR A 124 -16.37 6.88 13.64
CA THR A 124 -17.58 7.26 12.91
C THR A 124 -18.66 7.53 13.92
N THR A 125 -19.24 8.71 13.77
CA THR A 125 -20.38 9.18 14.52
C THR A 125 -21.56 8.29 14.10
N ARG A 126 -21.98 7.39 14.98
CA ARG A 126 -23.12 6.49 14.71
C ARG A 126 -24.40 7.33 14.59
N ASN A 127 -25.25 7.03 13.62
CA ASN A 127 -26.50 7.75 13.39
C ASN A 127 -27.61 7.44 14.41
N SER A 128 -27.35 6.53 15.37
CA SER A 128 -28.27 6.17 16.43
C SER A 128 -27.51 5.87 17.73
N PHE A 129 -27.97 6.45 18.84
CA PHE A 129 -27.54 6.08 20.20
C PHE A 129 -28.78 5.88 21.07
N GLU A 130 -28.93 4.72 21.71
CA GLU A 130 -30.08 4.38 22.57
C GLU A 130 -31.47 4.62 21.93
N GLY A 131 -31.58 4.42 20.61
CA GLY A 131 -32.84 4.60 19.87
C GLY A 131 -33.14 6.05 19.45
N MET A 132 -32.30 7.02 19.83
CA MET A 132 -32.41 8.42 19.40
C MET A 132 -31.49 8.71 18.22
N LYS A 133 -31.99 9.49 17.25
CA LYS A 133 -31.25 9.89 16.05
C LYS A 133 -30.35 11.08 16.38
N VAL A 134 -29.04 10.86 16.23
CA VAL A 134 -28.02 11.91 16.38
C VAL A 134 -27.96 12.69 15.06
N VAL A 135 -28.00 14.02 15.13
CA VAL A 135 -27.95 14.90 13.95
C VAL A 135 -26.56 15.48 13.75
N GLN A 136 -25.82 15.73 14.83
CA GLN A 136 -24.51 16.35 14.78
C GLN A 136 -23.68 16.04 16.03
N LEU A 137 -22.35 16.02 15.89
CA LEU A 137 -21.43 16.05 17.02
C LEU A 137 -20.70 17.39 17.12
N GLU A 138 -20.41 17.81 18.35
CA GLU A 138 -19.61 18.99 18.64
C GLU A 138 -18.44 18.58 19.55
N TYR A 139 -17.23 18.98 19.14
CA TYR A 139 -16.00 18.65 19.86
C TYR A 139 -15.36 19.91 20.44
N GLU A 140 -15.10 19.90 21.73
CA GLU A 140 -14.37 20.96 22.41
C GLU A 140 -13.08 20.40 22.99
N ALA A 141 -12.02 21.20 23.00
CA ALA A 141 -10.75 20.80 23.60
C ALA A 141 -10.05 22.01 24.20
N TYR A 142 -9.37 21.78 25.32
CA TYR A 142 -8.37 22.73 25.80
C TYR A 142 -7.07 22.51 25.02
N ILE A 143 -6.94 23.23 23.89
CA ILE A 143 -5.90 22.99 22.87
C ILE A 143 -4.48 22.86 23.46
N PRO A 144 -4.00 23.75 24.33
CA PRO A 144 -2.64 23.65 24.87
C PRO A 144 -2.39 22.35 25.65
N MET A 145 -3.39 21.87 26.40
CA MET A 145 -3.27 20.62 27.16
C MET A 145 -3.43 19.41 26.23
N ALA A 146 -4.34 19.47 25.26
CA ALA A 146 -4.48 18.42 24.26
C ALA A 146 -3.18 18.19 23.46
N GLU A 147 -2.51 19.28 23.03
CA GLU A 147 -1.20 19.19 22.39
C GLU A 147 -0.12 18.61 23.31
N SER A 148 -0.14 18.99 24.59
CA SER A 148 0.79 18.46 25.61
C SER A 148 0.63 16.96 25.80
N GLU A 149 -0.60 16.47 25.97
CA GLU A 149 -0.88 15.04 26.12
C GLU A 149 -0.55 14.26 24.84
N LEU A 150 -0.85 14.81 23.65
CA LEU A 150 -0.45 14.19 22.38
C LEU A 150 1.08 14.04 22.25
N ARG A 151 1.86 15.03 22.72
CA ARG A 151 3.33 14.93 22.73
C ARG A 151 3.82 13.79 23.63
N LYS A 152 3.17 13.54 24.77
CA LYS A 152 3.49 12.39 25.62
C LYS A 152 3.23 11.08 24.89
N ILE A 153 2.07 10.96 24.23
CA ILE A 153 1.73 9.79 23.41
C ILE A 153 2.79 9.56 22.32
N TYR A 154 3.26 10.61 21.63
CA TYR A 154 4.30 10.47 20.61
C TYR A 154 5.62 9.98 21.18
N THR A 155 5.97 10.47 22.37
CA THR A 155 7.19 10.06 23.08
C THR A 155 7.11 8.59 23.47
N ASP A 156 5.97 8.15 24.01
CA ASP A 156 5.74 6.76 24.39
C ASP A 156 5.73 5.82 23.19
N ILE A 157 5.12 6.22 22.06
CA ILE A 157 5.14 5.46 20.81
C ILE A 157 6.57 5.28 20.32
N ARG A 158 7.38 6.35 20.32
CA ARG A 158 8.78 6.26 19.87
C ARG A 158 9.64 5.41 20.80
N ALA A 159 9.33 5.38 22.09
CA ALA A 159 10.02 4.52 23.06
C ALA A 159 9.66 3.04 22.87
N ARG A 160 8.37 2.73 22.64
CA ARG A 160 7.87 1.34 22.46
C ARG A 160 8.21 0.76 21.09
N TRP A 161 8.14 1.57 20.04
CA TRP A 161 8.44 1.17 18.66
C TRP A 161 9.51 2.09 18.05
N PRO A 162 10.81 1.84 18.31
CA PRO A 162 11.91 2.67 17.81
C PRO A 162 12.00 2.76 16.28
N THR A 163 11.38 1.82 15.57
CA THR A 163 11.32 1.75 14.10
C THR A 163 10.34 2.76 13.49
N VAL A 164 9.45 3.36 14.30
CA VAL A 164 8.48 4.36 13.84
C VAL A 164 9.18 5.63 13.35
N ARG A 165 8.92 6.00 12.10
CA ARG A 165 9.51 7.19 11.45
C ARG A 165 8.66 8.44 11.66
N HIS A 166 7.41 8.38 11.19
CA HIS A 166 6.47 9.51 11.18
C HIS A 166 5.20 9.16 11.95
N ILE A 167 4.68 10.14 12.68
CA ILE A 167 3.42 10.09 13.43
C ILE A 167 2.65 11.34 13.04
N CYS A 168 1.39 11.18 12.67
CA CYS A 168 0.46 12.25 12.31
C CYS A 168 -0.86 12.00 13.03
N VAL A 169 -1.30 12.95 13.84
CA VAL A 169 -2.60 12.91 14.52
C VAL A 169 -3.30 14.25 14.29
N HIS A 170 -4.52 14.18 13.79
CA HIS A 170 -5.39 15.35 13.62
C HIS A 170 -6.74 15.05 14.24
N HIS A 171 -7.22 15.93 15.11
CA HIS A 171 -8.55 15.87 15.68
C HIS A 171 -9.33 17.11 15.29
N ARG A 172 -10.52 16.95 14.69
CA ARG A 172 -11.41 18.08 14.38
C ARG A 172 -11.99 18.65 15.68
N LEU A 173 -12.11 19.97 15.75
CA LEU A 173 -12.82 20.68 16.81
C LEU A 173 -14.02 21.41 16.21
N GLY A 174 -14.99 21.74 17.07
CA GLY A 174 -16.26 22.31 16.68
C GLY A 174 -17.20 21.28 16.07
N VAL A 175 -18.02 21.74 15.13
CA VAL A 175 -19.11 20.97 14.52
C VAL A 175 -18.59 19.91 13.55
N VAL A 176 -18.96 18.65 13.79
CA VAL A 176 -18.69 17.51 12.91
C VAL A 176 -20.03 16.85 12.54
N PRO A 177 -20.42 16.87 11.25
CA PRO A 177 -21.62 16.19 10.78
C PRO A 177 -21.59 14.68 11.07
N VAL A 178 -22.77 14.07 11.12
CA VAL A 178 -22.85 12.61 11.24
C VAL A 178 -22.27 11.96 9.99
N THR A 179 -21.60 10.80 10.13
CA THR A 179 -20.83 10.10 9.08
C THR A 179 -19.54 10.79 8.63
N GLU A 180 -19.15 11.89 9.28
CA GLU A 180 -17.85 12.50 9.10
C GLU A 180 -16.89 12.04 10.20
N ALA A 181 -15.66 11.78 9.76
CA ALA A 181 -14.49 11.53 10.58
C ALA A 181 -14.18 12.65 11.58
N SER A 182 -13.96 12.33 12.85
CA SER A 182 -13.54 13.31 13.88
C SER A 182 -12.04 13.29 14.17
N VAL A 183 -11.35 12.18 13.91
CA VAL A 183 -9.95 11.98 14.29
C VAL A 183 -9.20 11.09 13.29
N ILE A 184 -8.10 11.61 12.75
CA ILE A 184 -7.20 10.89 11.84
C ILE A 184 -5.90 10.58 12.56
N ILE A 185 -5.45 9.33 12.49
CA ILE A 185 -4.14 8.88 12.98
C ILE A 185 -3.42 8.13 11.86
N GLY A 186 -2.17 8.53 11.59
CA GLY A 186 -1.30 7.87 10.63
C GLY A 186 0.11 7.69 11.20
N ILE A 187 0.62 6.46 11.19
CA ILE A 187 1.96 6.13 11.68
C ILE A 187 2.69 5.27 10.65
N SER A 188 3.95 5.62 10.36
CA SER A 188 4.79 4.90 9.39
C SER A 188 5.97 4.21 10.06
N SER A 189 6.24 2.96 9.70
CA SER A 189 7.43 2.21 10.12
C SER A 189 7.93 1.31 8.97
N PRO A 190 9.20 0.85 8.99
CA PRO A 190 9.72 -0.15 8.06
C PRO A 190 8.98 -1.49 8.12
N HIS A 191 8.51 -1.89 9.30
CA HIS A 191 7.79 -3.14 9.52
C HIS A 191 6.31 -2.86 9.80
N ARG A 192 5.42 -3.40 8.97
CA ARG A 192 3.97 -3.18 9.06
C ARG A 192 3.36 -3.45 10.45
N ARG A 193 3.92 -4.40 11.19
CA ARG A 193 3.45 -4.79 12.52
C ARG A 193 3.53 -3.60 13.49
N ASP A 194 4.70 -2.97 13.54
CA ASP A 194 4.96 -1.83 14.43
C ASP A 194 4.02 -0.65 14.14
N SER A 195 3.74 -0.35 12.87
CA SER A 195 2.81 0.72 12.51
C SER A 195 1.38 0.41 12.93
N LEU A 196 0.92 -0.84 12.77
CA LEU A 196 -0.45 -1.23 13.10
C LEU A 196 -0.67 -1.23 14.62
N GLU A 197 0.27 -1.80 15.37
CA GLU A 197 0.21 -1.82 16.84
C GLU A 197 0.31 -0.40 17.42
N ALA A 198 1.18 0.45 16.86
CA ALA A 198 1.30 1.84 17.29
C ALA A 198 0.04 2.67 17.00
N VAL A 199 -0.64 2.46 15.86
CA VAL A 199 -1.89 3.18 15.54
C VAL A 199 -2.98 2.80 16.54
N GLN A 200 -3.13 1.51 16.85
CA GLN A 200 -4.10 1.04 17.83
C GLN A 200 -3.82 1.64 19.22
N TYR A 201 -2.57 1.59 19.67
CA TYR A 201 -2.17 2.21 20.93
C TYR A 201 -2.45 3.72 20.95
N CYS A 202 -2.18 4.41 19.85
CA CYS A 202 -2.37 5.86 19.74
C CYS A 202 -3.85 6.26 19.86
N ILE A 203 -4.77 5.55 19.19
CA ILE A 203 -6.21 5.90 19.25
C ILE A 203 -6.79 5.61 20.64
N ASP A 204 -6.41 4.49 21.26
CA ASP A 204 -6.93 4.10 22.57
C ASP A 204 -6.40 5.05 23.65
N THR A 205 -5.11 5.40 23.60
CA THR A 205 -4.52 6.35 24.56
C THR A 205 -5.08 7.75 24.36
N LEU A 206 -5.27 8.20 23.11
CA LEU A 206 -5.83 9.51 22.82
C LEU A 206 -7.20 9.68 23.48
N LYS A 207 -8.10 8.71 23.31
CA LYS A 207 -9.45 8.76 23.87
C LYS A 207 -9.47 8.67 25.40
N GLY A 208 -8.48 8.01 26.00
CA GLY A 208 -8.38 7.87 27.46
C GLY A 208 -7.69 9.03 28.19
N THR A 209 -6.79 9.78 27.52
CA THR A 209 -5.95 10.78 28.21
C THR A 209 -6.06 12.20 27.67
N VAL A 210 -6.39 12.37 26.37
CA VAL A 210 -6.39 13.70 25.75
C VAL A 210 -7.73 14.39 26.06
N PRO A 211 -7.72 15.60 26.63
CA PRO A 211 -8.94 16.31 27.04
C PRO A 211 -9.67 16.91 25.82
N ILE A 212 -10.37 16.03 25.10
CA ILE A 212 -11.27 16.36 23.99
C ILE A 212 -12.64 15.81 24.35
N TRP A 213 -13.60 16.71 24.53
CA TRP A 213 -14.96 16.39 24.94
C TRP A 213 -15.87 16.33 23.72
N LYS A 214 -16.76 15.34 23.71
CA LYS A 214 -17.72 15.09 22.65
C LYS A 214 -19.13 15.37 23.16
N LYS A 215 -19.85 16.26 22.48
CA LYS A 215 -21.27 16.55 22.71
C LYS A 215 -22.08 16.00 21.55
N GLU A 216 -23.12 15.23 21.85
CA GLU A 216 -24.07 14.71 20.86
C GLU A 216 -25.29 15.63 20.82
N VAL A 217 -25.72 16.02 19.62
CA VAL A 217 -26.93 16.82 19.38
C VAL A 217 -27.98 15.95 18.69
N TYR A 218 -29.18 15.88 19.26
CA TYR A 218 -30.29 15.04 18.79
C TYR A 218 -31.34 15.86 18.02
N GLU A 219 -32.19 15.19 17.24
CA GLU A 219 -33.19 15.80 16.32
C GLU A 219 -34.25 16.69 17.02
N ALA A 220 -34.39 16.56 18.35
CA ALA A 220 -35.32 17.36 19.18
C ALA A 220 -34.65 18.54 19.92
N ASP A 221 -33.45 18.97 19.49
CA ASP A 221 -32.64 20.04 20.11
C ASP A 221 -32.15 19.74 21.55
N GLU A 222 -32.30 18.48 21.99
CA GLU A 222 -31.63 17.99 23.19
C GLU A 222 -30.13 17.74 22.89
N SER A 223 -29.25 18.17 23.81
CA SER A 223 -27.82 17.89 23.71
C SER A 223 -27.29 17.22 24.97
N ARG A 224 -26.37 16.26 24.81
CA ARG A 224 -25.76 15.54 25.93
C ARG A 224 -24.25 15.46 25.74
N TRP A 225 -23.51 15.83 26.78
CA TRP A 225 -22.08 15.57 26.87
C TRP A 225 -21.84 14.08 27.13
N LYS A 226 -20.89 13.49 26.42
CA LYS A 226 -20.46 12.11 26.64
C LYS A 226 -19.16 12.08 27.42
N GLU A 227 -19.17 11.28 28.48
CA GLU A 227 -17.97 10.88 29.18
C GLU A 227 -17.26 9.77 28.39
N ASN A 228 -15.93 9.85 28.29
CA ASN A 228 -15.15 8.78 27.68
C ASN A 228 -15.07 7.62 28.66
N LYS A 229 -15.63 6.45 28.30
CA LYS A 229 -15.55 5.23 29.13
C LYS A 229 -14.11 4.76 29.38
N GLU A 230 -13.18 5.24 28.57
CA GLU A 230 -11.75 4.93 28.60
C GLU A 230 -10.97 5.89 29.53
N CYS A 231 -11.59 7.00 29.95
CA CYS A 231 -11.02 7.95 30.92
C CYS A 231 -11.20 7.41 32.34
N GLN A 232 -10.11 6.95 32.98
CA GLN A 232 -10.10 6.63 34.41
C GLN A 232 -9.55 7.81 35.21
N TRP A 233 -10.33 8.89 35.33
CA TRP A 233 -10.02 9.96 36.28
C TRP A 233 -10.62 9.57 37.62
N THR A 234 -9.84 8.88 38.45
CA THR A 234 -10.06 8.78 39.90
C THR A 234 -9.29 9.88 40.61
#